data_AF-A0A969ECY0-F1
#
_entry.id   AF-A0A969ECY0-F1
#
_cell.length_a   1.000
_cell.length_b   1.000
_cell.length_c   1.000
_cell.angle_alpha   90.00
_cell.angle_beta   90.00
_cell.angle_gamma   90.00
#
_symmetry.space_group_name_H-M   'P 1'
#
loop_
_entity.id
_entity.type
_entity.pdbx_description
1 polymer ?
#
loop_
_entity_poly.entity_id
_entity_poly.type
_entity_poly.pdbx_seq_one_letter_code
_entity_poly.pdbx_strand_id
1 'polypeptide(L)'
;MALGSSTRVMNAGLSCPDWPLCYGELLPKHQMNLQVFLEWFHRLIASLLGLFMIGLTGLTWGWRSHLSKWVPIATTLCLGLIVFQGILGGLTVTQLLRFDIVTAHLATGLLFFSSMLILGSSL
;
A
#
# COMPACT_ATOMS: atom_id res chain seq x y z
N MET A 1 6.75 0.63 -3.49
CA MET A 1 8.08 1.22 -3.21
C MET A 1 8.36 2.42 -4.11
N ALA A 2 8.61 2.25 -5.42
CA ALA A 2 9.02 3.36 -6.31
C ALA A 2 8.10 4.59 -6.27
N LEU A 3 6.78 4.42 -6.43
CA LEU A 3 5.82 5.54 -6.39
C LEU A 3 5.80 6.27 -5.04
N GLY A 4 5.95 5.55 -3.92
CA GLY A 4 6.02 6.16 -2.60
C GLY A 4 7.30 6.97 -2.43
N SER A 5 8.43 6.45 -2.91
CA SER A 5 9.70 7.19 -2.95
C SER A 5 9.60 8.45 -3.82
N SER A 6 9.00 8.36 -5.02
CA SER A 6 8.77 9.52 -5.89
C SER A 6 7.87 10.56 -5.20
N THR A 7 6.79 10.12 -4.56
CA THR A 7 5.89 11.01 -3.79
C THR A 7 6.65 11.77 -2.71
N ARG A 8 7.58 11.10 -2.01
CA ARG A 8 8.42 11.75 -0.99
C ARG A 8 9.42 12.73 -1.59
N VAL A 9 10.22 12.31 -2.57
CA VAL A 9 11.32 13.13 -3.14
C VAL A 9 10.79 14.34 -3.89
N MET A 10 9.59 14.23 -4.48
CA MET A 10 8.93 15.33 -5.20
C MET A 10 8.06 16.20 -4.28
N ASN A 11 8.19 16.04 -2.95
CA ASN A 11 7.42 16.76 -1.92
C ASN A 11 5.90 16.69 -2.10
N ALA A 12 5.41 15.57 -2.64
CA ALA A 12 4.01 15.37 -2.95
C ALA A 12 3.21 14.71 -1.82
N GLY A 13 3.82 14.35 -0.67
CA GLY A 13 3.16 13.56 0.38
C GLY A 13 2.03 14.24 1.17
N LEU A 14 1.72 15.51 0.90
CA LEU A 14 0.62 16.28 1.50
C LEU A 14 -0.16 17.10 0.45
N SER A 15 -0.12 16.66 -0.81
CA SER A 15 -0.81 17.32 -1.93
C SER A 15 -2.32 17.10 -1.89
N CYS A 16 -2.74 15.96 -1.34
CA CYS A 16 -4.11 15.63 -1.02
C CYS A 16 -4.38 15.92 0.47
N PRO A 17 -5.27 16.87 0.80
CA PRO A 17 -5.48 17.31 2.18
C PRO A 17 -6.23 16.31 3.07
N ASP A 18 -6.92 15.36 2.45
CA ASP A 18 -7.79 14.38 3.08
C ASP A 18 -7.37 12.96 2.71
N TRP A 19 -7.96 12.00 3.42
CA TRP A 19 -7.86 10.56 3.19
C TRP A 19 -9.17 9.92 3.65
N PRO A 20 -9.75 8.94 2.92
CA PRO A 20 -9.17 8.19 1.80
C PRO A 20 -9.29 8.87 0.43
N LEU A 21 -10.16 9.88 0.30
CA LEU A 21 -10.31 10.68 -0.91
C LEU A 21 -9.20 11.72 -1.06
N CYS A 22 -9.20 12.45 -2.18
CA CYS A 22 -8.33 13.59 -2.42
C CYS A 22 -9.17 14.77 -2.91
N TYR A 23 -9.17 15.87 -2.16
CA TYR A 23 -10.11 16.99 -2.30
C TYR A 23 -11.58 16.55 -2.22
N GLY A 24 -11.89 15.51 -1.43
CA GLY A 24 -13.24 14.95 -1.35
C GLY A 24 -13.69 14.23 -2.63
N GLU A 25 -12.80 14.03 -3.62
CA GLU A 25 -13.09 13.38 -4.89
C GLU A 25 -12.30 12.06 -5.02
N LEU A 26 -12.86 11.11 -5.76
CA LEU A 26 -12.14 9.89 -6.15
C LEU A 26 -11.09 10.17 -7.23
N LEU A 27 -11.31 11.21 -8.06
CA LEU A 27 -10.39 11.63 -9.12
C LEU A 27 -10.41 13.18 -9.18
N PRO A 28 -9.45 13.87 -8.53
CA PRO A 28 -9.44 15.33 -8.38
C PRO A 28 -9.00 16.03 -9.67
N LYS A 29 -9.85 16.04 -10.70
CA LYS A 29 -9.47 16.53 -12.04
C LYS A 29 -9.11 18.02 -12.05
N HIS A 30 -9.80 18.82 -11.24
CA HIS A 30 -9.65 20.28 -11.23
C HIS A 30 -8.37 20.74 -10.52
N GLN A 31 -7.91 19.99 -9.52
CA GLN A 31 -6.73 20.27 -8.70
C GLN A 31 -5.49 19.53 -9.21
N MET A 32 -5.62 18.79 -10.31
CA MET A 32 -4.59 17.88 -10.81
C MET A 32 -3.35 18.65 -11.29
N ASN A 33 -2.31 18.62 -10.48
CA ASN A 33 -0.95 18.98 -10.86
C ASN A 33 -0.03 17.76 -10.63
N LEU A 34 1.27 17.88 -10.91
CA LEU A 34 2.20 16.76 -10.78
C LEU A 34 2.24 16.17 -9.36
N GLN A 35 2.19 17.00 -8.31
CA GLN A 35 2.26 16.53 -6.93
C GLN A 35 0.96 15.82 -6.52
N VAL A 36 -0.19 16.42 -6.83
CA VAL A 36 -1.51 15.78 -6.60
C VAL A 36 -1.62 14.47 -7.36
N PHE A 37 -1.15 14.42 -8.61
CA PHE A 37 -1.11 13.21 -9.41
C PHE A 37 -0.28 12.12 -8.74
N LEU A 38 0.93 12.43 -8.28
CA LEU A 38 1.82 11.44 -7.65
C LEU A 38 1.20 10.84 -6.39
N GLU A 39 0.64 11.67 -5.51
CA GLU A 39 0.03 11.18 -4.28
C GLU A 39 -1.23 10.38 -4.55
N TRP A 40 -2.15 10.91 -5.37
CA TRP A 40 -3.36 10.22 -5.76
C TRP A 40 -3.06 8.89 -6.45
N PHE A 41 -2.10 8.87 -7.38
CA PHE A 41 -1.72 7.68 -8.13
C PHE A 41 -1.03 6.65 -7.22
N HIS A 42 -0.20 7.10 -6.28
CA HIS A 42 0.36 6.23 -5.25
C HIS A 42 -0.75 5.54 -4.42
N ARG A 43 -1.77 6.29 -3.97
CA ARG A 43 -2.93 5.76 -3.22
C ARG A 43 -3.76 4.78 -4.07
N LEU A 44 -3.98 5.09 -5.35
CA LEU A 44 -4.70 4.22 -6.29
C LEU A 44 -3.98 2.87 -6.43
N ILE A 45 -2.68 2.89 -6.74
CA ILE A 45 -1.90 1.66 -6.91
C ILE A 45 -1.82 0.87 -5.59
N ALA A 46 -1.66 1.53 -4.45
CA ALA A 46 -1.70 0.86 -3.14
C ALA A 46 -3.04 0.16 -2.88
N SER A 47 -4.16 0.80 -3.23
CA SER A 47 -5.50 0.23 -3.08
C SER A 47 -5.71 -0.98 -4.00
N LEU A 48 -5.27 -0.90 -5.25
CA LEU A 48 -5.33 -2.03 -6.19
C LEU A 48 -4.47 -3.22 -5.73
N LEU A 49 -3.28 -2.96 -5.18
CA LEU A 49 -2.44 -4.00 -4.58
C LEU A 49 -3.14 -4.67 -3.39
N GLY A 50 -3.84 -3.90 -2.54
CA GLY A 50 -4.67 -4.43 -1.46
C GLY A 50 -5.76 -5.36 -1.97
N LEU A 51 -6.48 -4.96 -3.03
CA LEU A 51 -7.51 -5.79 -3.66
C LEU A 51 -6.94 -7.09 -4.25
N PHE A 52 -5.80 -7.02 -4.94
CA PHE A 52 -5.13 -8.22 -5.45
C PHE A 52 -4.63 -9.13 -4.33
N MET A 53 -4.18 -8.57 -3.20
CA MET A 53 -3.77 -9.35 -2.03
C MET A 53 -4.95 -10.10 -1.40
N ILE A 54 -6.14 -9.48 -1.36
CA ILE A 54 -7.38 -10.16 -0.94
C ILE A 54 -7.68 -11.34 -1.87
N GLY A 55 -7.64 -11.11 -3.19
CA GLY A 55 -7.86 -12.17 -4.19
C GLY A 55 -6.87 -13.31 -4.07
N LEU A 56 -5.57 -13.01 -3.95
CA LEU A 56 -4.51 -14.00 -3.78
C LEU A 56 -4.68 -14.82 -2.50
N THR A 57 -5.05 -14.16 -1.40
CA THR A 57 -5.35 -14.85 -0.14
C THR A 57 -6.53 -15.81 -0.34
N GLY A 58 -7.63 -15.35 -0.95
CA GLY A 58 -8.78 -16.21 -1.26
C GLY A 58 -8.42 -17.43 -2.12
N LEU A 59 -7.63 -17.24 -3.18
CA LEU A 59 -7.19 -18.32 -4.06
C LEU A 59 -6.30 -19.34 -3.34
N THR A 60 -5.31 -18.87 -2.56
CA THR A 60 -4.41 -19.77 -1.81
C THR A 60 -5.15 -20.58 -0.75
N TRP A 61 -6.17 -20.00 -0.10
CA TRP A 61 -7.04 -20.76 0.79
C TRP A 61 -7.96 -21.75 0.06
N GLY A 62 -8.47 -21.38 -1.11
CA GLY A 62 -9.29 -22.26 -1.96
C GLY A 62 -8.52 -23.49 -2.47
N TRP A 63 -7.23 -23.32 -2.77
CA TRP A 63 -6.34 -24.41 -3.23
C TRP A 63 -5.40 -24.94 -2.15
N ARG A 64 -5.72 -24.73 -0.87
CA ARG A 64 -4.85 -25.15 0.26
C ARG A 64 -4.51 -26.65 0.28
N SER A 65 -5.28 -27.51 -0.38
CA SER A 65 -5.02 -28.94 -0.47
C SER A 65 -3.90 -29.30 -1.46
N HIS A 66 -3.65 -28.44 -2.45
CA HIS A 66 -2.62 -28.64 -3.48
C HIS A 66 -1.35 -27.81 -3.20
N LEU A 67 -1.42 -26.89 -2.23
CA LEU A 67 -0.32 -26.02 -1.84
C LEU A 67 0.33 -26.48 -0.54
N SER A 68 1.58 -26.09 -0.33
CA SER A 68 2.22 -26.23 0.97
C SER A 68 1.43 -25.46 2.03
N LYS A 69 1.30 -26.05 3.24
CA LYS A 69 0.51 -25.50 4.35
C LYS A 69 0.94 -24.08 4.76
N TRP A 70 2.18 -23.70 4.47
CA TRP A 70 2.71 -22.38 4.83
C TRP A 70 2.27 -21.26 3.86
N VAL A 71 1.93 -21.58 2.61
CA VAL A 71 1.58 -20.57 1.59
C VAL A 71 0.31 -19.79 1.96
N PRO A 72 -0.83 -20.42 2.32
CA PRO A 72 -2.03 -19.67 2.71
C PRO A 72 -1.85 -18.85 3.99
N ILE A 73 -1.00 -19.31 4.90
CA ILE A 73 -0.67 -18.57 6.14
C ILE A 73 0.14 -17.31 5.79
N ALA A 74 1.18 -17.48 4.96
CA ALA A 74 2.05 -16.38 4.56
C ALA A 74 1.31 -15.30 3.75
N THR A 75 0.40 -15.70 2.84
CA THR A 75 -0.46 -14.73 2.13
C THR A 75 -1.41 -14.03 3.09
N THR A 76 -1.99 -14.72 4.07
CA THR A 76 -2.83 -14.08 5.11
C THR A 76 -2.05 -13.05 5.93
N LEU A 77 -0.80 -13.35 6.31
CA LEU A 77 0.07 -12.40 7.01
C LEU A 77 0.40 -11.18 6.12
N CYS A 78 0.67 -11.40 4.83
CA CYS A 78 0.89 -10.31 3.88
C CYS A 78 -0.36 -9.43 3.70
N LEU A 79 -1.55 -10.02 3.72
CA LEU A 79 -2.81 -9.29 3.73
C LEU A 79 -2.94 -8.41 4.99
N GLY A 80 -2.59 -8.94 6.16
CA GLY A 80 -2.54 -8.15 7.40
C GLY A 80 -1.55 -6.97 7.30
N LEU A 81 -0.35 -7.22 6.75
CA LEU A 81 0.67 -6.19 6.55
C LEU A 81 0.22 -5.08 5.58
N ILE A 82 -0.45 -5.41 4.47
CA ILE A 82 -0.91 -4.38 3.52
C ILE A 82 -2.08 -3.55 4.07
N VAL A 83 -2.94 -4.15 4.90
CA VAL A 83 -3.99 -3.41 5.62
C VAL A 83 -3.36 -2.43 6.62
N PHE A 84 -2.37 -2.90 7.39
CA PHE A 84 -1.62 -2.05 8.31
C PHE A 84 -0.87 -0.92 7.58
N GLN A 85 -0.31 -1.20 6.41
CA GLN A 85 0.28 -0.21 5.53
C GLN A 85 -0.71 0.86 5.09
N GLY A 86 -1.94 0.48 4.71
CA GLY A 86 -3.00 1.42 4.36
C GLY A 86 -3.34 2.37 5.50
N ILE A 87 -3.43 1.85 6.73
CA ILE A 87 -3.65 2.64 7.95
C ILE A 87 -2.49 3.62 8.16
N LEU A 88 -1.24 3.15 8.10
CA LEU A 88 -0.07 4.01 8.24
C LEU A 88 -0.02 5.09 7.14
N GLY A 89 -0.38 4.76 5.90
CA GLY A 89 -0.44 5.71 4.79
C GLY A 89 -1.53 6.77 4.95
N GLY A 90 -2.67 6.44 5.57
CA GLY A 90 -3.66 7.45 5.97
C GLY A 90 -3.15 8.34 7.11
N LEU A 91 -2.41 7.74 8.05
CA LEU A 91 -1.79 8.46 9.16
C LEU A 91 -0.66 9.41 8.69
N THR A 92 0.09 9.09 7.62
CA THR A 92 1.12 10.02 7.11
C THR A 92 0.50 11.35 6.63
N VAL A 93 -0.73 11.31 6.11
CA VAL A 93 -1.46 12.50 5.66
C VAL A 93 -2.09 13.22 6.85
N THR A 94 -2.88 12.51 7.66
CA THR A 94 -3.64 13.10 8.78
C THR A 94 -2.76 13.56 9.96
N GLN A 95 -1.53 13.08 10.06
CA GLN A 95 -0.55 13.48 11.07
C GLN A 95 0.61 14.31 10.47
N LEU A 96 0.41 14.92 9.30
CA LEU A 96 1.32 15.89 8.70
C LEU A 96 2.78 15.38 8.59
N LEU A 97 2.95 14.16 8.06
CA LEU A 97 4.24 13.51 7.84
C LEU A 97 5.09 13.34 9.12
N ARG A 98 4.46 13.11 10.27
CA ARG A 98 5.18 12.78 11.52
C ARG A 98 6.22 11.68 11.28
N PHE A 99 7.45 11.94 11.71
CA PHE A 99 8.63 11.17 11.27
C PHE A 99 8.54 9.68 11.64
N ASP A 100 7.99 9.37 12.81
CA ASP A 100 7.79 8.03 13.34
C ASP A 100 6.82 7.21 12.47
N ILE A 101 5.71 7.83 12.07
CA ILE A 101 4.70 7.21 11.19
C ILE A 101 5.26 6.98 9.80
N VAL A 102 5.94 7.98 9.22
CA VAL A 102 6.54 7.85 7.89
C VAL A 102 7.64 6.78 7.87
N THR A 103 8.42 6.66 8.95
CA THR A 103 9.46 5.64 9.09
C THR A 103 8.84 4.25 9.25
N ALA A 104 7.81 4.11 10.09
CA ALA A 104 7.06 2.87 10.24
C ALA A 104 6.41 2.45 8.90
N HIS A 105 5.86 3.40 8.15
CA HIS A 105 5.28 3.17 6.83
C HIS A 105 6.33 2.67 5.83
N LEU A 106 7.51 3.29 5.78
CA LEU A 106 8.60 2.80 4.93
C LEU A 106 9.08 1.39 5.34
N ALA A 107 9.31 1.17 6.63
CA ALA A 107 9.84 -0.09 7.15
C ALA A 107 8.89 -1.26 6.91
N THR A 108 7.60 -1.08 7.20
CA THR A 108 6.60 -2.14 6.98
C THR A 108 6.26 -2.31 5.49
N GLY A 109 6.39 -1.27 4.67
CA GLY A 109 6.29 -1.38 3.21
C GLY A 109 7.44 -2.20 2.61
N LEU A 110 8.67 -2.01 3.11
CA LEU A 110 9.81 -2.84 2.72
C LEU A 110 9.63 -4.29 3.17
N LEU A 111 9.17 -4.52 4.40
CA LEU A 111 8.85 -5.86 4.89
C LEU A 111 7.84 -6.57 3.99
N PHE A 112 6.73 -5.90 3.65
CA PHE A 112 5.72 -6.45 2.74
C PHE A 112 6.32 -6.80 1.37
N PHE A 113 7.12 -5.90 0.79
CA PHE A 113 7.79 -6.14 -0.49
C PHE A 113 8.73 -7.36 -0.44
N SER A 114 9.56 -7.46 0.61
CA SER A 114 10.45 -8.60 0.81
C SER A 114 9.68 -9.92 1.01
N SER A 115 8.59 -9.91 1.79
CA SER A 115 7.73 -11.09 1.97
C SER A 115 7.11 -11.56 0.66
N MET A 116 6.67 -10.63 -0.20
CA MET A 116 6.15 -10.96 -1.52
C MET A 116 7.22 -11.53 -2.46
N LEU A 117 8.43 -10.99 -2.44
CA LEU A 117 9.55 -11.55 -3.22
C LEU A 117 9.87 -12.98 -2.80
N ILE A 118 9.95 -13.23 -1.48
CA ILE A 118 10.20 -14.58 -0.95
C ILE A 118 9.10 -15.54 -1.42
N LEU A 119 7.83 -15.15 -1.26
CA LEU A 119 6.71 -15.97 -1.69
C LEU A 119 6.72 -16.25 -3.21
N GLY A 120 7.01 -15.24 -4.02
CA GLY A 120 7.10 -15.41 -5.47
C GLY A 120 8.29 -16.26 -5.93
N SER A 121 9.38 -16.27 -5.18
CA SER A 121 10.56 -17.11 -5.46
C SER A 121 10.47 -18.55 -4.94
N SER A 122 9.51 -18.83 -4.06
CA SER A 122 9.34 -20.13 -3.39
C SER A 122 8.21 -20.98 -4.01
N LEU A 123 7.57 -20.48 -5.07
CA LEU A 123 6.54 -21.15 -5.87
C LEU A 123 7.14 -21.62 -7.18
#